data_AF-A0A2N8M8N8-F1
#
_entry.id   AF-A0A2N8M8N8-F1
#
_cell.length_a   1.000
_cell.length_b   1.000
_cell.length_c   1.000
_cell.angle_alpha   90.00
_cell.angle_beta   90.00
_cell.angle_gamma   90.00
#
_symmetry.space_group_name_H-M   'P 1'
#
loop_
_entity.id
_entity.type
_entity.pdbx_description
1 polymer ?
#
loop_
_entity_poly.entity_id
_entity_poly.type
_entity_poly.pdbx_seq_one_letter_code
_entity_poly.pdbx_strand_id
1 'polypeptide(L)' 'MSIGNAVQRGHIVYVYDEKNHQIFSTAAGNGPDDGLKGYTSSRVNVRRGSIILILCWGFPLALTETLKG' A
#
# COMPACT_ATOMS: atom_id res chain seq x y z
N MET A 1 -6.33 -13.95 -6.25
CA MET A 1 -6.89 -12.57 -6.31
C MET A 1 -5.77 -11.62 -6.60
N SER A 2 -6.03 -10.64 -7.44
CA SER A 2 -5.13 -9.54 -7.81
C SER A 2 -5.66 -8.23 -7.24
N ILE A 3 -4.76 -7.27 -7.06
CA ILE A 3 -5.12 -5.89 -6.74
C ILE A 3 -5.66 -5.24 -8.00
N GLY A 4 -6.90 -4.77 -7.95
CA GLY A 4 -7.56 -4.06 -9.05
C GLY A 4 -7.42 -2.54 -8.93
N ASN A 5 -7.50 -2.02 -7.69
CA ASN A 5 -7.44 -0.59 -7.46
C ASN A 5 -6.82 -0.28 -6.10
N ALA A 6 -6.10 0.84 -5.98
CA ALA A 6 -5.65 1.38 -4.70
C ALA A 6 -5.90 2.88 -4.67
N VAL A 7 -6.62 3.33 -3.64
CA VAL A 7 -7.07 4.72 -3.50
C VAL A 7 -6.64 5.22 -2.13
N GLN A 8 -5.94 6.36 -2.12
CA GLN A 8 -5.66 7.08 -0.89
C GLN A 8 -6.79 8.05 -0.58
N ARG A 9 -7.36 7.94 0.62
CA ARG A 9 -8.33 8.88 1.18
C ARG A 9 -7.73 9.46 2.47
N GLY A 10 -7.23 10.68 2.38
CA GLY A 10 -6.52 11.34 3.48
C GLY A 10 -5.28 10.53 3.89
N HIS A 11 -5.24 10.13 5.16
CA HIS A 11 -4.13 9.38 5.77
C HIS A 11 -4.26 7.86 5.65
N ILE A 12 -5.24 7.36 4.91
CA ILE A 12 -5.50 5.91 4.76
C ILE A 12 -5.51 5.54 3.28
N VAL A 13 -4.79 4.47 2.95
CA VAL A 13 -4.82 3.82 1.63
C VAL A 13 -5.75 2.63 1.71
N TYR A 14 -6.74 2.61 0.82
CA TYR A 14 -7.68 1.52 0.62
C TYR A 14 -7.30 0.75 -0.63
N VAL A 15 -7.18 -0.56 -0.50
CA VAL A 15 -6.84 -1.45 -1.61
C VAL A 15 -8.05 -2.33 -1.90
N TYR A 16 -8.41 -2.40 -3.18
CA TYR A 16 -9.56 -3.14 -3.69
C TYR A 16 -9.09 -4.21 -4.70
N ASP A 17 -9.81 -5.33 -4.73
CA ASP A 17 -9.66 -6.32 -5.79
C ASP A 17 -10.32 -5.83 -7.10
N GLU A 18 -10.21 -6.66 -8.14
CA GLU A 18 -10.82 -6.42 -9.45
C GLU A 18 -12.36 -6.35 -9.43
N LYS A 19 -13.00 -6.86 -8.38
CA LYS A 19 -14.45 -6.81 -8.16
C LYS A 19 -14.87 -5.62 -7.28
N ASN A 20 -13.96 -4.68 -7.01
CA ASN A 20 -14.16 -3.57 -6.08
C ASN A 20 -14.41 -3.98 -4.62
N HIS A 21 -14.03 -5.20 -4.22
CA HIS A 21 -14.06 -5.58 -2.81
C HIS A 21 -12.81 -5.07 -2.11
N GLN A 22 -12.98 -4.42 -0.96
CA GLN A 22 -11.87 -3.98 -0.14
C GLN A 22 -11.12 -5.20 0.40
N ILE A 23 -9.87 -5.33 -0.01
CA ILE A 23 -8.99 -6.42 0.43
C ILE A 23 -8.12 -6.02 1.60
N PHE A 24 -7.71 -4.75 1.65
CA PHE A 24 -6.81 -4.26 2.68
C PHE A 24 -6.92 -2.75 2.86
N SER A 25 -6.54 -2.26 4.03
CA SER A 25 -6.39 -0.84 4.31
C SER A 25 -5.17 -0.60 5.18
N THR A 26 -4.37 0.41 4.85
CA THR A 26 -3.19 0.78 5.64
C THR A 26 -3.09 2.28 5.82
N ALA A 27 -2.40 2.70 6.87
CA ALA A 27 -2.09 4.11 7.07
C ALA A 27 -1.04 4.56 6.04
N ALA A 28 -1.36 5.61 5.30
CA ALA A 28 -0.50 6.25 4.31
C ALA A 28 0.63 7.06 4.96
N GLY A 29 0.44 7.51 6.21
CA GLY A 29 1.34 8.43 6.90
C GLY A 29 0.80 9.86 6.93
N ASN A 30 1.56 10.76 7.56
CA ASN A 30 1.17 12.17 7.78
C ASN A 30 2.14 13.16 7.12
N GLY A 31 3.24 12.67 6.51
CA GLY A 31 4.19 13.52 5.81
C GLY A 31 3.63 14.06 4.48
N PRO A 32 4.14 15.21 3.99
CA PRO A 32 3.78 15.75 2.67
C PRO A 32 4.19 14.81 1.52
N ASP A 33 5.15 13.96 1.83
CA ASP A 33 5.81 13.00 0.95
C ASP A 33 5.27 11.58 1.11
N ASP A 34 4.38 11.38 2.08
CA ASP A 34 3.78 10.12 2.46
C ASP A 34 2.56 9.82 1.61
N GLY A 35 2.26 8.54 1.43
CA GLY A 35 1.12 8.14 0.62
C GLY A 35 1.33 6.88 -0.19
N LEU A 36 0.29 6.54 -0.94
CA LEU A 36 0.35 5.54 -1.99
C LEU A 36 1.29 6.03 -3.11
N LYS A 37 2.39 5.32 -3.33
CA LYS A 37 3.33 5.64 -4.43
C LYS A 37 3.02 4.88 -5.70
N GLY A 38 2.42 3.71 -5.58
CA GLY A 38 1.98 2.91 -6.71
C GLY A 38 1.58 1.51 -6.29
N TYR A 39 0.99 0.78 -7.21
CA TYR A 39 0.64 -0.61 -7.01
C TYR A 39 0.73 -1.37 -8.33
N THR A 40 0.94 -2.67 -8.21
CA THR A 40 0.83 -3.66 -9.28
C THR A 40 -0.27 -4.64 -8.91
N SER A 41 -0.57 -5.60 -9.79
CA SER A 41 -1.57 -6.65 -9.53
C SER A 41 -1.27 -7.51 -8.29
N SER A 42 -0.04 -7.48 -7.76
CA SER A 42 0.39 -8.29 -6.61
C SER A 42 1.10 -7.50 -5.50
N ARG A 43 1.46 -6.23 -5.71
CA ARG A 43 2.17 -5.44 -4.69
C ARG A 43 1.60 -4.03 -4.56
N VAL A 44 1.55 -3.50 -3.34
CA VAL A 44 1.21 -2.09 -3.08
C VAL A 44 2.40 -1.43 -2.38
N ASN A 45 2.83 -0.27 -2.89
CA ASN A 45 3.88 0.55 -2.31
C ASN A 45 3.29 1.75 -1.58
N VAL A 46 3.47 1.79 -0.26
CA VAL A 46 3.05 2.90 0.59
C VAL A 46 4.27 3.49 1.28
N ARG A 47 4.55 4.76 1.05
CA ARG A 47 5.63 5.45 1.74
C ARG A 47 5.09 6.10 3.00
N ARG A 48 5.76 5.85 4.13
CA ARG A 48 5.50 6.45 5.43
C ARG A 48 6.80 6.97 6.04
N GLY A 49 7.02 8.26 5.92
CA GLY A 49 8.26 8.96 6.24
C GLY A 49 9.44 8.39 5.45
N SER A 50 10.40 7.85 6.19
CA SER A 50 11.60 7.21 5.66
C SER A 50 11.43 5.71 5.38
N ILE A 51 10.22 5.16 5.56
CA ILE A 51 9.93 3.74 5.38
C ILE A 51 9.05 3.56 4.16
N ILE A 52 9.35 2.55 3.34
CA ILE A 52 8.48 2.14 2.24
C ILE A 52 7.92 0.75 2.60
N LEU A 53 6.61 0.71 2.81
CA LEU A 53 5.86 -0.51 3.07
C LEU A 53 5.48 -1.14 1.74
N ILE A 54 6.04 -2.32 1.47
CA ILE A 54 5.71 -3.13 0.31
C ILE A 54 4.78 -4.25 0.77
N LEU A 55 3.52 -4.11 0.41
CA LEU A 55 2.49 -5.08 0.76
C LEU A 55 2.35 -6.05 -0.40
N CYS A 56 2.80 -7.28 -0.18
CA CYS A 56 2.65 -8.36 -1.17
C CYS A 56 1.32 -9.06 -0.94
N TRP A 57 0.48 -9.09 -1.96
CA TRP A 57 -0.79 -9.79 -1.91
C TRP A 57 -0.56 -11.30 -2.17
N GLY A 58 -1.09 -12.15 -1.28
CA GLY A 58 -0.89 -13.61 -1.35
C GLY A 58 0.25 -14.16 -0.49
N PHE A 59 0.92 -13.33 0.31
CA PHE A 59 1.87 -13.78 1.34
C PHE A 59 1.50 -13.16 2.69
N PRO A 60 1.35 -13.93 3.78
CA PRO A 60 0.95 -13.39 5.09
C PRO A 60 2.01 -12.52 5.77
N LEU A 61 3.18 -12.30 5.15
CA LEU A 61 4.23 -11.41 5.66
C LEU A 61 4.26 -10.10 4.85
N ALA A 62 3.78 -9.02 5.46
CA ALA A 62 4.10 -7.67 5.01
C ALA A 62 5.61 -7.46 5.16
N LEU A 63 6.33 -7.42 4.04
CA LEU A 63 7.78 -7.17 4.04
C LEU A 63 8.00 -5.65 4.13
N THR A 64 8.37 -5.16 5.31
CA THR A 64 8.78 -3.77 5.48
C THR A 64 10.21 -3.59 4.97
N GLU A 65 10.35 -3.34 3.67
CA GLU A 65 11.66 -3.01 3.09
C GLU A 65 12.01 -1.55 3.45
N THR A 66 12.77 -1.41 4.54
CA THR A 66 13.30 -0.12 4.97
C THR A 66 14.44 0.28 4.05
N LEU A 67 14.17 1.06 3.01
CA LEU A 67 15.21 1.73 2.22
C LEU A 67 15.88 2.78 3.12
N LYS A 68 16.93 2.37 3.84
CA LYS A 68 17.89 3.29 4.49
C LYS A 68 18.70 3.96 3.38
N GLY A 69 18.31 5.17 3.04
CA GLY A 69 19.22 6.14 2.40
C GLY A 69 20.25 6.63 3.40
#